data_AF-A0A8H7NB80-F1
#
_entry.id   AF-A0A8H7NB80-F1
#
_cell.length_a   1.000
_cell.length_b   1.000
_cell.length_c   1.000
_cell.angle_alpha   90.00
_cell.angle_beta   90.00
_cell.angle_gamma   90.00
#
_symmetry.space_group_name_H-M   'P 1'
#
loop_
_entity.id
_entity.type
_entity.pdbx_description
1 polymer ?
#
loop_
_entity_poly.entity_id
_entity_poly.type
_entity_poly.pdbx_seq_one_letter_code
_entity_poly.pdbx_strand_id
1 'polypeptide(L)'
;MIREPVQPQPLKFEAWKYGPSQGESLRERFDGLQIIVKMASIELTPEKPEFPVGGWHVEGQMNEHIVGTALYYLDSENITPTHLQFRMHTTYDIDDKFRVGQDNYKWMERVYGTRLGAGQDAPCLQNYGSVETKEGRLLAFPNVFHHRVSPLS
;
A
#
# COMPACT_ATOMS: atom_id res chain seq x y z
N MET A 1 33.19 -25.55 12.49
CA MET A 1 31.95 -26.19 12.96
C MET A 1 30.79 -25.36 12.40
N ILE A 2 30.13 -25.84 11.34
CA ILE A 2 29.05 -25.12 10.66
C ILE A 2 27.77 -25.41 11.45
N ARG A 3 27.09 -24.37 11.93
CA ARG A 3 25.79 -24.52 12.60
C ARG A 3 24.71 -24.62 11.54
N GLU A 4 23.96 -25.71 11.53
CA GLU A 4 22.77 -25.80 10.69
C GLU A 4 21.62 -25.03 11.34
N PRO A 5 20.93 -24.15 10.58
CA PRO A 5 19.79 -23.43 11.10
C PRO A 5 18.62 -24.39 11.34
N VAL A 6 18.18 -24.49 12.59
CA VAL A 6 16.95 -25.21 12.94
C VAL A 6 15.76 -24.34 12.53
N GLN A 7 15.04 -24.75 11.49
CA GLN A 7 13.79 -24.08 11.13
C GLN A 7 12.71 -24.43 12.17
N PRO A 8 12.01 -23.43 12.73
CA PRO A 8 10.90 -23.70 13.63
C PRO A 8 9.78 -24.44 12.88
N GLN A 9 9.16 -25.42 13.54
CA GLN A 9 7.95 -26.02 12.99
C GLN A 9 6.87 -24.94 12.89
N PRO A 10 6.13 -24.87 11.76
CA PRO A 10 5.03 -23.92 11.63
C PRO A 10 4.00 -24.19 12.73
N LEU A 11 3.49 -23.13 13.33
CA LEU A 11 2.40 -23.23 14.29
C LEU A 11 1.20 -23.92 13.62
N LYS A 12 0.41 -24.68 14.39
CA LYS A 12 -0.87 -25.19 13.89
C LYS A 12 -1.72 -24.03 13.42
N PHE A 13 -2.29 -24.17 12.22
CA PHE A 13 -3.21 -23.18 11.68
C PHE A 13 -4.45 -23.08 12.57
N GLU A 14 -4.71 -21.89 13.08
CA GLU A 14 -5.97 -21.52 13.70
C GLU A 14 -6.62 -20.47 12.81
N ALA A 15 -7.84 -20.76 12.35
CA ALA A 15 -8.60 -19.79 11.56
C ALA A 15 -8.84 -18.53 12.40
N TRP A 16 -8.45 -17.38 11.86
CA TRP A 16 -8.72 -16.12 12.52
C TRP A 16 -10.23 -15.90 12.60
N LYS A 17 -10.72 -15.40 13.74
CA LYS A 17 -12.13 -14.97 13.83
C LYS A 17 -12.27 -13.69 13.02
N TYR A 18 -12.66 -13.82 11.76
CA TYR A 18 -12.81 -12.68 10.83
C TYR A 18 -14.03 -11.80 11.15
N GLY A 19 -14.99 -12.31 11.93
CA GLY A 19 -16.13 -11.50 12.37
C GLY A 19 -15.71 -10.49 13.44
N PRO A 20 -16.18 -9.24 13.38
CA PRO A 20 -15.92 -8.28 14.45
C PRO A 20 -16.53 -8.81 15.75
N SER A 21 -15.73 -8.85 16.82
CA SER A 21 -16.29 -9.10 18.15
C SER A 21 -17.22 -7.95 18.53
N GLN A 22 -18.16 -8.22 19.44
CA GLN A 22 -19.06 -7.19 19.94
C GLN A 22 -18.26 -6.00 20.51
N GLY A 23 -18.55 -4.78 20.04
CA GLY A 23 -17.83 -3.56 20.44
C GLY A 23 -16.49 -3.31 19.72
N GLU A 24 -16.07 -4.20 18.81
CA GLU A 24 -14.81 -4.05 18.08
C GLU A 24 -15.00 -3.52 16.65
N SER A 25 -16.22 -3.38 16.16
CA SER A 25 -16.45 -2.81 14.83
C SER A 25 -16.03 -1.34 14.79
N LEU A 26 -15.54 -0.88 13.64
CA LEU A 26 -15.15 0.54 13.47
C LEU A 26 -16.33 1.49 13.77
N ARG A 27 -17.56 1.06 13.48
CA ARG A 27 -18.78 1.82 13.76
C ARG A 27 -19.04 1.97 15.26
N GLU A 28 -18.75 0.95 16.06
CA GLU A 28 -18.93 1.00 17.53
C GLU A 28 -17.81 1.76 18.22
N ARG A 29 -16.61 1.78 17.63
CA ARG A 29 -15.41 2.39 18.23
C ARG A 29 -15.23 3.87 17.91
N PHE A 30 -15.82 4.35 16.82
CA PHE A 30 -15.62 5.71 16.33
C PHE A 30 -16.94 6.38 16.00
N ASP A 31 -17.17 7.54 16.60
CA ASP A 31 -18.29 8.41 16.26
C ASP A 31 -17.98 9.20 14.98
N GLY A 32 -18.99 9.37 14.12
CA GLY A 32 -18.89 10.21 12.92
C GLY A 32 -18.18 9.56 11.73
N LEU A 33 -17.93 8.24 11.74
CA LEU A 33 -17.36 7.53 10.60
C LEU A 33 -18.30 7.61 9.38
N GLN A 34 -17.75 8.00 8.24
CA GLN A 34 -18.46 8.06 6.96
C GLN A 34 -17.85 7.08 5.96
N ILE A 35 -18.69 6.54 5.08
CA ILE A 35 -18.26 5.66 3.99
C ILE A 35 -18.66 6.33 2.69
N ILE A 36 -17.67 6.58 1.83
CA ILE A 36 -17.89 7.08 0.47
C ILE A 36 -17.65 5.92 -0.49
N VAL A 37 -18.70 5.52 -1.21
CA VAL A 37 -18.61 4.46 -2.22
C VAL A 37 -18.47 5.09 -3.59
N LYS A 38 -17.43 4.71 -4.32
CA LYS A 38 -17.21 5.09 -5.72
C LYS A 38 -17.21 3.81 -6.57
N MET A 39 -17.90 3.86 -7.69
CA MET A 39 -17.82 2.82 -8.72
C MET A 39 -17.37 3.48 -10.02
N ALA A 40 -16.42 2.84 -10.69
CA ALA A 40 -15.90 3.27 -11.98
C ALA A 40 -15.84 2.05 -12.91
N SER A 41 -16.14 2.26 -14.18
CA SER A 41 -15.95 1.29 -15.25
C SER A 41 -15.00 1.87 -16.29
N ILE A 42 -14.17 1.02 -16.87
CA ILE A 42 -13.24 1.36 -17.95
C ILE A 42 -13.50 0.38 -19.08
N GLU A 43 -13.87 0.90 -20.25
CA GLU A 43 -14.07 0.13 -21.46
C GLU A 43 -13.00 0.51 -22.48
N LEU A 44 -12.24 -0.48 -22.94
CA LEU A 44 -11.22 -0.33 -23.98
C LEU A 44 -11.82 -0.72 -25.32
N THR A 45 -11.53 0.04 -26.37
CA THR A 45 -11.96 -0.27 -27.75
C THR A 45 -10.74 -0.39 -28.65
N PRO A 46 -10.85 -1.00 -29.84
CA PRO A 46 -9.73 -1.00 -30.80
C PRO A 46 -9.20 0.40 -31.14
N GLU A 47 -10.04 1.44 -31.11
CA GLU A 47 -9.68 2.83 -31.35
C GLU A 47 -9.05 3.51 -30.12
N LYS A 48 -9.32 2.98 -28.93
CA LYS A 48 -8.74 3.42 -27.66
C LYS A 48 -8.36 2.20 -26.81
N PRO A 49 -7.29 1.49 -27.20
CA PRO A 49 -6.94 0.20 -26.60
C PRO A 49 -6.23 0.36 -25.25
N GLU A 50 -5.83 1.57 -24.89
CA GLU A 50 -5.03 1.81 -23.70
C GLU A 50 -5.69 2.83 -22.75
N PHE A 51 -5.65 2.50 -21.46
CA PHE A 51 -5.88 3.45 -20.38
C PHE A 51 -4.54 3.79 -19.72
N PRO A 52 -4.15 5.08 -19.68
CA PRO A 52 -2.82 5.48 -19.25
C PRO A 52 -2.56 5.16 -17.78
N VAL A 53 -1.27 5.08 -17.42
CA VAL A 53 -0.83 4.87 -16.05
C VAL A 53 -1.37 5.96 -15.12
N GLY A 54 -1.85 5.54 -13.94
CA GLY A 54 -2.27 6.48 -12.90
C GLY A 54 -1.09 7.26 -12.31
N GLY A 55 -1.36 8.50 -11.90
CA GLY A 55 -0.43 9.25 -11.04
C GLY A 55 -0.32 8.61 -9.66
N TRP A 56 0.79 8.82 -8.96
CA TRP A 56 0.90 8.46 -7.55
C TRP A 56 0.03 9.38 -6.69
N HIS A 57 -0.85 8.82 -5.88
CA HIS A 57 -1.77 9.61 -5.04
C HIS A 57 -2.16 8.86 -3.76
N VAL A 58 -2.70 9.62 -2.79
CA VAL A 58 -3.57 9.12 -1.71
C VAL A 58 -5.02 9.42 -2.08
N GLU A 59 -5.99 8.75 -1.45
CA GLU A 59 -7.40 9.08 -1.64
C GLU A 59 -7.78 10.37 -0.91
N GLY A 60 -8.47 11.25 -1.63
CA GLY A 60 -8.97 12.50 -1.10
C GLY A 60 -7.89 13.55 -0.78
N GLN A 61 -8.33 14.59 -0.10
CA GLN A 61 -7.52 15.72 0.37
C GLN A 61 -7.36 15.68 1.90
N MET A 62 -6.41 16.44 2.44
CA MET A 62 -6.14 16.46 3.89
C MET A 62 -7.35 16.84 4.75
N ASN A 63 -8.30 17.61 4.22
CA ASN A 63 -9.52 18.03 4.90
C ASN A 63 -10.66 17.00 4.86
N GLU A 64 -10.56 15.95 4.04
CA GLU A 64 -11.59 14.90 3.94
C GLU A 64 -11.37 13.77 4.97
N HIS A 65 -10.23 13.78 5.67
CA HIS A 65 -9.90 12.83 6.75
C HIS A 65 -10.08 11.36 6.37
N ILE A 66 -9.79 11.00 5.13
CA ILE A 66 -9.84 9.60 4.66
C ILE A 66 -8.74 8.79 5.35
N VAL A 67 -9.14 7.77 6.12
CA VAL A 67 -8.22 6.93 6.91
C VAL A 67 -7.82 5.62 6.22
N GLY A 68 -8.63 5.16 5.28
CA GLY A 68 -8.40 3.91 4.58
C GLY A 68 -9.24 3.78 3.32
N THR A 69 -8.79 2.91 2.43
CA THR A 69 -9.38 2.67 1.12
C THR A 69 -9.56 1.17 0.94
N ALA A 70 -10.70 0.79 0.39
CA ALA A 70 -10.96 -0.57 -0.07
C ALA A 70 -11.34 -0.54 -1.56
N LEU A 71 -10.69 -1.37 -2.35
CA LEU A 71 -10.92 -1.54 -3.77
C LEU A 71 -11.38 -2.97 -4.03
N TYR A 72 -12.48 -3.12 -4.75
CA TYR A 72 -12.98 -4.41 -5.19
C TYR A 72 -13.06 -4.44 -6.71
N TYR A 73 -12.32 -5.35 -7.33
CA TYR A 73 -12.31 -5.55 -8.77
C TYR A 73 -13.49 -6.46 -9.13
N LEU A 74 -14.62 -5.85 -9.47
CA LEU A 74 -15.88 -6.55 -9.70
C LEU A 74 -15.84 -7.45 -10.94
N ASP A 75 -15.31 -6.91 -12.03
CA ASP A 75 -15.32 -7.53 -13.36
C ASP A 75 -14.05 -7.10 -14.11
N SER A 76 -13.43 -8.01 -14.86
CA SER A 76 -12.18 -7.75 -15.58
C SER A 76 -11.95 -8.78 -16.70
N GLU A 77 -12.43 -8.47 -17.90
CA GLU A 77 -12.30 -9.32 -19.08
C GLU A 77 -11.39 -8.70 -20.16
N ASN A 78 -10.70 -9.56 -20.91
CA ASN A 78 -9.91 -9.18 -22.10
C ASN A 78 -8.84 -8.11 -21.87
N ILE A 79 -8.31 -8.00 -20.65
CA ILE A 79 -7.19 -7.12 -20.31
C ILE A 79 -5.96 -7.92 -19.90
N THR A 80 -4.79 -7.34 -20.11
CA THR A 80 -3.53 -7.85 -19.56
C THR A 80 -3.50 -7.73 -18.02
N PRO A 81 -2.73 -8.59 -17.31
CA PRO A 81 -2.62 -8.52 -15.86
C PRO A 81 -2.16 -7.16 -15.35
N THR A 82 -3.05 -6.47 -14.65
CA THR A 82 -2.77 -5.16 -14.07
C THR A 82 -2.37 -5.27 -12.60
N HIS A 83 -1.76 -4.19 -12.09
CA HIS A 83 -1.19 -4.17 -10.76
C HIS A 83 -1.43 -2.83 -10.08
N LEU A 84 -1.68 -2.90 -8.78
CA LEU A 84 -1.68 -1.76 -7.87
C LEU A 84 -0.33 -1.70 -7.17
N GLN A 85 0.39 -0.59 -7.34
CA GLN A 85 1.71 -0.38 -6.74
C GLN A 85 1.59 0.50 -5.51
N PHE A 86 2.41 0.24 -4.48
CA PHE A 86 2.39 0.97 -3.22
C PHE A 86 3.77 1.55 -2.88
N ARG A 87 3.78 2.78 -2.35
CA ARG A 87 4.94 3.41 -1.73
C ARG A 87 4.51 4.30 -0.57
N MET A 88 5.43 4.60 0.34
CA MET A 88 5.20 5.53 1.45
C MET A 88 6.39 6.46 1.61
N HIS A 89 6.13 7.69 2.05
CA HIS A 89 7.18 8.60 2.46
C HIS A 89 7.70 8.22 3.85
N THR A 90 9.00 8.06 3.96
CA THR A 90 9.75 7.89 5.21
C THR A 90 10.22 9.26 5.65
N THR A 91 10.10 9.61 6.93
CA THR A 91 10.54 10.94 7.37
C THR A 91 12.06 11.05 7.33
N TYR A 92 12.57 12.22 6.95
CA TYR A 92 14.00 12.53 7.03
C TYR A 92 14.44 12.80 8.48
N ASP A 93 13.50 13.15 9.37
CA ASP A 93 13.71 13.34 10.83
C ASP A 93 13.99 12.01 11.59
N ILE A 94 14.24 10.92 10.85
CA ILE A 94 14.82 9.69 11.43
C ILE A 94 16.15 10.03 12.12
N ASP A 95 16.90 11.00 11.62
CA ASP A 95 18.18 11.38 12.21
C ASP A 95 18.04 11.87 13.67
N ASP A 96 17.04 12.70 13.97
CA ASP A 96 16.81 13.20 15.34
C ASP A 96 16.46 12.08 16.34
N LYS A 97 15.83 11.01 15.86
CA LYS A 97 15.47 9.85 16.70
C LYS A 97 16.64 8.92 16.96
N PHE A 98 17.55 8.77 16.00
CA PHE A 98 18.64 7.79 16.08
C PHE A 98 20.04 8.42 16.29
N ARG A 99 20.15 9.77 16.26
CA ARG A 99 21.38 10.56 16.39
C ARG A 99 22.50 10.01 15.51
N VAL A 100 22.21 9.87 14.24
CA VAL A 100 23.09 9.16 13.32
C VAL A 100 24.08 10.20 12.83
N GLY A 101 25.36 10.03 13.17
CA GLY A 101 26.38 11.02 12.76
C GLY A 101 26.31 11.32 11.26
N GLN A 102 26.68 12.54 10.87
CA GLN A 102 26.63 13.02 9.48
C GLN A 102 27.12 11.94 8.50
N ASP A 103 26.31 11.66 7.47
CA ASP A 103 26.56 10.67 6.40
C ASP A 103 26.56 9.17 6.81
N ASN A 104 26.08 8.80 8.00
CA ASN A 104 25.96 7.39 8.45
C ASN A 104 24.58 6.75 8.23
N TYR A 105 23.88 7.11 7.14
CA TYR A 105 22.55 6.57 6.83
C TYR A 105 22.55 5.12 6.29
N LYS A 106 23.71 4.59 5.86
CA LYS A 106 23.82 3.36 5.05
C LYS A 106 23.08 2.14 5.59
N TRP A 107 23.07 1.93 6.91
CA TRP A 107 22.37 0.78 7.49
C TRP A 107 20.85 1.02 7.54
N MET A 108 20.42 2.25 7.83
CA MET A 108 19.00 2.62 7.83
C MET A 108 18.43 2.59 6.41
N GLU A 109 19.18 3.08 5.42
CA GLU A 109 18.75 3.02 4.01
C GLU A 109 18.49 1.57 3.55
N ARG A 110 19.26 0.61 4.07
CA ARG A 110 19.02 -0.82 3.84
C ARG A 110 17.79 -1.34 4.57
N VAL A 111 17.54 -0.87 5.80
CA VAL A 111 16.36 -1.26 6.60
C VAL A 111 15.07 -0.69 6.00
N TYR A 112 15.07 0.60 5.66
CA TYR A 112 13.93 1.29 5.08
C TYR A 112 13.82 1.12 3.56
N GLY A 113 14.83 0.52 2.91
CA GLY A 113 14.82 0.28 1.46
C GLY A 113 14.74 1.56 0.63
N THR A 114 15.25 2.67 1.14
CA THR A 114 15.23 3.97 0.47
C THR A 114 16.45 4.81 0.84
N ARG A 115 16.80 5.79 0.00
CA ARG A 115 17.87 6.74 0.32
C ARG A 115 17.34 7.81 1.27
N LEU A 116 18.12 8.09 2.32
CA LEU A 116 17.78 9.05 3.37
C LEU A 116 18.71 10.26 3.28
N GLY A 117 18.18 11.45 3.56
CA GLY A 117 18.95 12.69 3.52
C GLY A 117 18.13 13.87 2.99
N ALA A 118 18.74 15.05 3.00
CA ALA A 118 18.15 16.27 2.46
C ALA A 118 18.68 16.49 1.03
N GLY A 119 17.81 16.36 0.02
CA GLY A 119 18.16 16.65 -1.38
C GLY A 119 17.39 15.81 -2.39
N GLN A 120 17.54 16.14 -3.67
CA GLN A 120 16.83 15.47 -4.77
C GLN A 120 17.23 13.98 -4.92
N ASP A 121 18.42 13.60 -4.47
CA ASP A 121 18.92 12.22 -4.54
C ASP A 121 18.45 11.31 -3.39
N ALA A 122 17.74 11.89 -2.41
CA ALA A 122 17.23 11.20 -1.22
C ALA A 122 15.71 11.43 -1.08
N PRO A 123 14.89 10.82 -1.95
CA PRO A 123 13.45 11.07 -1.98
C PRO A 123 12.73 10.55 -0.73
N CYS A 124 13.43 9.77 0.13
CA CYS A 124 12.87 9.14 1.31
C CYS A 124 11.58 8.34 1.01
N LEU A 125 11.49 7.76 -0.20
CA LEU A 125 10.34 6.97 -0.63
C LEU A 125 10.65 5.49 -0.51
N GLN A 126 9.93 4.81 0.37
CA GLN A 126 9.99 3.36 0.52
C GLN A 126 8.97 2.72 -0.42
N ASN A 127 9.44 1.89 -1.35
CA ASN A 127 8.59 1.13 -2.26
C ASN A 127 8.20 -0.20 -1.61
N TYR A 128 6.90 -0.47 -1.51
CA TYR A 128 6.35 -1.68 -0.87
C TYR A 128 6.01 -2.79 -1.88
N GLY A 129 6.21 -2.52 -3.17
CA GLY A 129 5.95 -3.46 -4.25
C GLY A 129 4.56 -3.28 -4.86
N SER A 130 4.05 -4.37 -5.45
CA SER A 130 2.79 -4.36 -6.19
C SER A 130 1.95 -5.59 -5.90
N VAL A 131 0.64 -5.43 -6.11
CA VAL A 131 -0.33 -6.51 -6.01
C VAL A 131 -1.12 -6.55 -7.32
N GLU A 132 -1.20 -7.74 -7.91
CA GLU A 132 -2.00 -7.96 -9.12
C GLU A 132 -3.49 -7.68 -8.85
N THR A 133 -4.20 -7.10 -9.82
CA THR A 133 -5.57 -6.62 -9.65
C THR A 133 -6.55 -7.49 -10.44
N LYS A 134 -6.78 -8.70 -9.94
CA LYS A 134 -7.68 -9.71 -10.56
C LYS A 134 -9.14 -9.45 -10.23
N GLU A 135 -10.02 -9.88 -11.12
CA GLU A 135 -11.45 -10.03 -10.81
C GLU A 135 -11.67 -10.78 -9.49
N GLY A 136 -12.68 -10.34 -8.73
CA GLY A 136 -13.07 -10.91 -7.44
C GLY A 136 -12.12 -10.56 -6.28
N ARG A 137 -11.09 -9.74 -6.51
CA ARG A 137 -10.12 -9.37 -5.48
C ARG A 137 -10.55 -8.13 -4.70
N LEU A 138 -10.56 -8.25 -3.38
CA LEU A 138 -10.65 -7.13 -2.44
C LEU A 138 -9.24 -6.75 -1.96
N LEU A 139 -8.90 -5.47 -2.08
CA LEU A 139 -7.70 -4.87 -1.50
C LEU A 139 -8.13 -3.80 -0.49
N ALA A 140 -7.66 -3.89 0.75
CA ALA A 140 -7.90 -2.88 1.77
C ALA A 140 -6.57 -2.41 2.34
N PHE A 141 -6.36 -1.09 2.39
CA PHE A 141 -5.12 -0.50 2.84
C PHE A 141 -5.36 0.87 3.50
N PRO A 142 -4.53 1.27 4.48
CA PRO A 142 -4.62 2.59 5.09
C PRO A 142 -4.25 3.69 4.08
N ASN A 143 -4.85 4.86 4.21
CA ASN A 143 -4.66 5.98 3.29
C ASN A 143 -3.30 6.71 3.46
N VAL A 144 -2.33 6.05 4.06
CA VAL A 144 -0.93 6.51 4.15
C VAL A 144 -0.09 6.03 2.96
N PHE A 145 -0.57 5.02 2.25
CA PHE A 145 0.11 4.49 1.08
C PHE A 145 -0.24 5.32 -0.16
N HIS A 146 0.78 5.94 -0.74
CA HIS A 146 0.68 6.37 -2.13
C HIS A 146 0.51 5.13 -2.99
N HIS A 147 -0.52 5.15 -3.83
CA HIS A 147 -0.76 4.08 -4.77
C HIS A 147 -0.89 4.61 -6.19
N ARG A 148 -0.67 3.71 -7.15
CA ARG A 148 -0.95 3.95 -8.57
C ARG A 148 -1.33 2.66 -9.25
N VAL A 149 -2.19 2.78 -10.25
CA VAL A 149 -2.61 1.67 -11.10
C VAL A 149 -1.70 1.62 -12.34
N SER A 150 -1.21 0.43 -12.68
CA SER A 150 -0.52 0.18 -13.94
C SER A 150 -1.44 0.48 -15.14
N PRO A 151 -0.91 0.80 -16.33
CA PRO A 151 -1.74 0.99 -17.51
C PRO A 151 -2.59 -0.25 -17.80
N LEU A 152 -3.79 -0.04 -18.36
CA LEU A 152 -4.66 -1.10 -18.85
C LEU A 152 -4.50 -1.17 -20.37
N SER A 153 -4.35 -2.39 -20.88
CA SER A 153 -4.29 -2.74 -22.31
C SER A 153 -4.80 -4.15 -22.52
#